data_AF-A0A3Q0CS22-F1
#
_entry.id   AF-A0A3Q0CS22-F1
#
_cell.length_a   1.000
_cell.length_b   1.000
_cell.length_c   1.000
_cell.angle_alpha   90.00
_cell.angle_beta   90.00
_cell.angle_gamma   90.00
#
_symmetry.space_group_name_H-M   'P 1'
#
loop_
_entity.id
_entity.type
_entity.pdbx_description
1 polymer ?
#
loop_
_entity_poly.entity_id
_entity_poly.type
_entity_poly.pdbx_seq_one_letter_code
_entity_poly.pdbx_strand_id
1 'polypeptide(L)'
;FIFTLELGAVSALAKFGAQNEEMLPSILVLLKRCVMDDDNEVRDRATFYLNVLEQKQKALNAGYILNGLTVSIPGLERALQQYTLEPSEKPFDLKSVPLATTPMAEQRPESTATATVKQPEKVAATRQEIFQEQLAAVPEFQGLGPLFKSSPEPVALTESETEYVIRCTKHTFSDHLVFQFDCTNTLNDQTLENVTVQMEPTEAYEVLSYVPARSLPYNQPGTCYTLVALPKEDPTAVACTFSCVMKFTVKDCDPNTGEIDEEGYEDEYVLEDLEVTVSDHIQKVMKVNFEAAWDEVGDEFEKEETFTLSTIKTLEEAVGNIVKFLGMHPCERSDKVPENKNTHTLLLAGVFRGGHDILVRARLLLLDTVTMQVTARSSEELPVDIILASVG
;
A
#
# COMPACT_ATOMS: atom_id res chain seq x y z
N PHE A 1 -18.04 -26.47 -15.16
CA PHE A 1 -16.72 -27.13 -15.05
C PHE A 1 -15.99 -27.14 -16.38
N ILE A 2 -16.56 -27.67 -17.48
CA ILE A 2 -15.93 -27.62 -18.82
C ILE A 2 -15.81 -26.18 -19.35
N PHE A 3 -16.90 -25.40 -19.31
CA PHE A 3 -16.91 -23.97 -19.71
C PHE A 3 -15.86 -23.11 -18.99
N THR A 4 -15.68 -23.32 -17.69
CA THR A 4 -14.71 -22.59 -16.86
C THR A 4 -13.26 -22.93 -17.28
N LEU A 5 -13.03 -24.14 -17.77
CA LEU A 5 -11.73 -24.60 -18.22
C LEU A 5 -11.35 -23.96 -19.57
N GLU A 6 -12.32 -23.83 -20.49
CA GLU A 6 -12.13 -23.23 -21.82
C GLU A 6 -11.86 -21.72 -21.74
N LEU A 7 -12.61 -20.99 -20.90
CA LEU A 7 -12.36 -19.58 -20.62
C LEU A 7 -10.98 -19.34 -20.00
N GLY A 8 -10.56 -20.24 -19.11
CA GLY A 8 -9.22 -20.24 -18.52
C GLY A 8 -8.13 -20.48 -19.57
N ALA A 9 -8.36 -21.41 -20.51
CA ALA A 9 -7.44 -21.72 -21.59
C ALA A 9 -7.26 -20.55 -22.57
N VAL A 10 -8.35 -19.89 -22.99
CA VAL A 10 -8.28 -18.70 -23.87
C VAL A 10 -7.50 -17.57 -23.21
N SER A 11 -7.72 -17.35 -21.90
CA SER A 11 -6.99 -16.34 -21.14
C SER A 11 -5.51 -16.70 -20.99
N ALA A 12 -5.18 -17.97 -20.79
CA ALA A 12 -3.80 -18.44 -20.73
C ALA A 12 -3.09 -18.29 -22.09
N LEU A 13 -3.74 -18.66 -23.19
CA LEU A 13 -3.23 -18.47 -24.54
C LEU A 13 -2.92 -16.99 -24.81
N ALA A 14 -3.84 -16.09 -24.47
CA ALA A 14 -3.62 -14.66 -24.63
C ALA A 14 -2.40 -14.16 -23.84
N LYS A 15 -2.25 -14.61 -22.58
CA LYS A 15 -1.09 -14.27 -21.74
C LYS A 15 0.22 -14.77 -22.35
N PHE A 16 0.26 -15.99 -22.89
CA PHE A 16 1.45 -16.48 -23.60
C PHE A 16 1.77 -15.65 -24.85
N GLY A 17 0.75 -15.21 -25.60
CA GLY A 17 0.94 -14.39 -26.79
C GLY A 17 1.42 -12.98 -26.47
N ALA A 18 0.96 -12.44 -25.34
CA ALA A 18 1.36 -11.14 -24.84
C ALA A 18 2.80 -11.13 -24.26
N GLN A 19 3.26 -12.25 -23.72
CA GLN A 19 4.61 -12.38 -23.13
C GLN A 19 5.69 -12.86 -24.12
N ASN A 20 5.30 -13.60 -25.16
CA ASN A 20 6.25 -14.26 -26.04
C ASN A 20 5.95 -13.98 -27.53
N GLU A 21 6.78 -13.14 -28.13
CA GLU A 21 6.67 -12.75 -29.55
C GLU A 21 6.88 -13.93 -30.52
N GLU A 22 7.69 -14.92 -30.17
CA GLU A 22 7.94 -16.11 -31.01
C GLU A 22 6.70 -17.00 -31.10
N MET A 23 5.95 -17.12 -30.00
CA MET A 23 4.71 -17.92 -29.94
C MET A 23 3.49 -17.17 -30.46
N LEU A 24 3.55 -15.84 -30.55
CA LEU A 24 2.44 -14.98 -30.95
C LEU A 24 1.75 -15.44 -32.25
N PRO A 25 2.44 -15.77 -33.37
CA PRO A 25 1.78 -16.20 -34.59
C PRO A 25 0.93 -17.46 -34.40
N SER A 26 1.43 -18.44 -33.63
CA SER A 26 0.71 -19.68 -33.32
C SER A 26 -0.50 -19.41 -32.44
N ILE A 27 -0.37 -18.50 -31.46
CA ILE A 27 -1.44 -18.13 -30.53
C ILE A 27 -2.55 -17.38 -31.24
N LEU A 28 -2.23 -16.47 -32.17
CA LEU A 28 -3.21 -15.79 -33.00
C LEU A 28 -4.05 -16.77 -33.83
N VAL A 29 -3.43 -17.85 -34.36
CA VAL A 29 -4.17 -18.91 -35.08
C VAL A 29 -5.13 -19.65 -34.16
N LEU A 30 -4.70 -19.94 -32.93
CA LEU A 30 -5.56 -20.61 -31.94
C LEU A 30 -6.73 -19.71 -31.52
N LEU A 31 -6.47 -18.43 -31.21
CA LEU A 31 -7.51 -17.47 -30.85
C LEU A 31 -8.52 -17.27 -32.00
N LYS A 32 -8.07 -17.21 -33.26
CA LYS A 32 -8.95 -17.16 -34.44
C LYS A 32 -9.92 -18.34 -34.53
N ARG A 33 -9.53 -19.52 -34.04
CA ARG A 33 -10.44 -20.67 -33.95
C ARG A 33 -11.45 -20.48 -32.82
N CYS A 34 -11.02 -19.97 -31.67
CA CYS A 34 -11.90 -19.68 -30.52
C CYS A 34 -12.92 -18.56 -30.80
N VAL A 35 -12.68 -17.69 -31.78
CA VAL A 35 -13.70 -16.71 -32.25
C VAL A 35 -14.91 -17.39 -32.88
N MET A 36 -14.79 -18.65 -33.31
CA MET A 36 -15.89 -19.44 -33.88
C MET A 36 -16.47 -20.46 -32.90
N ASP A 37 -16.16 -20.34 -31.61
CA ASP A 37 -16.66 -21.24 -30.57
C ASP A 37 -18.19 -21.14 -30.42
N ASP A 38 -18.86 -22.19 -29.95
CA ASP A 38 -20.31 -22.17 -29.74
C ASP A 38 -20.69 -21.29 -28.53
N ASP A 39 -19.79 -21.16 -27.55
CA ASP A 39 -20.00 -20.34 -26.36
C ASP A 39 -19.72 -18.85 -26.60
N ASN A 40 -20.68 -18.00 -26.25
CA ASN A 40 -20.59 -16.55 -26.48
C ASN A 40 -19.45 -15.90 -25.68
N GLU A 41 -19.23 -16.31 -24.42
CA GLU A 41 -18.22 -15.69 -23.56
C GLU A 41 -16.80 -16.05 -24.03
N VAL A 42 -16.61 -17.29 -24.50
CA VAL A 42 -15.36 -17.74 -25.13
C VAL A 42 -15.09 -16.93 -26.40
N ARG A 43 -16.09 -16.76 -27.27
CA ARG A 43 -15.95 -15.95 -28.49
C ARG A 43 -15.62 -14.50 -28.22
N ASP A 44 -16.32 -13.86 -27.29
CA ASP A 44 -16.13 -12.44 -26.98
C ASP A 44 -14.72 -12.21 -26.41
N ARG A 45 -14.29 -13.07 -25.49
CA ARG A 45 -12.95 -13.01 -24.90
C ARG A 45 -11.84 -13.31 -25.92
N ALA A 46 -12.03 -14.30 -26.77
CA ALA A 46 -11.10 -14.61 -27.86
C ALA A 46 -10.99 -13.45 -28.85
N THR A 47 -12.12 -12.83 -29.23
CA THR A 47 -12.16 -11.67 -30.12
C THR A 47 -11.44 -10.48 -29.51
N PHE A 48 -11.69 -10.20 -28.23
CA PHE A 48 -11.01 -9.14 -27.49
C PHE A 48 -9.49 -9.34 -27.49
N TYR A 49 -9.01 -10.51 -27.02
CA TYR A 49 -7.57 -10.79 -26.97
C TYR A 49 -6.92 -10.81 -28.35
N LEU A 50 -7.62 -11.33 -29.36
CA LEU A 50 -7.13 -11.33 -30.73
C LEU A 50 -6.89 -9.90 -31.23
N ASN A 51 -7.87 -9.00 -31.03
CA ASN A 51 -7.77 -7.60 -31.44
C ASN A 51 -6.66 -6.85 -30.71
N VAL A 52 -6.43 -7.14 -29.43
CA VAL A 52 -5.33 -6.53 -28.66
C VAL A 52 -3.98 -7.04 -29.18
N LEU A 53 -3.82 -8.36 -29.31
CA LEU A 53 -2.56 -8.97 -29.74
C LEU A 53 -2.18 -8.64 -31.19
N GLU A 54 -3.15 -8.47 -32.09
CA GLU A 54 -2.90 -8.09 -33.50
C GLU A 54 -2.33 -6.68 -33.64
N GLN A 55 -2.54 -5.79 -32.66
CA GLN A 55 -1.93 -4.46 -32.64
C GLN A 55 -0.42 -4.50 -32.39
N LYS A 56 0.11 -5.61 -31.83
CA LYS A 56 1.53 -5.81 -31.52
C LYS A 56 2.13 -4.69 -30.65
N GLN A 57 1.31 -4.07 -29.81
CA GLN A 57 1.74 -3.03 -28.88
C GLN A 57 1.91 -3.62 -27.49
N LYS A 58 3.14 -3.58 -26.96
CA LYS A 58 3.47 -4.11 -25.64
C LYS A 58 2.66 -3.43 -24.52
N ALA A 59 2.45 -2.11 -24.61
CA ALA A 59 1.63 -1.36 -23.66
C ALA A 59 0.18 -1.89 -23.60
N LEU A 60 -0.47 -2.11 -24.75
CA LEU A 60 -1.82 -2.67 -24.78
C LEU A 60 -1.87 -4.10 -24.25
N ASN A 61 -0.89 -4.93 -24.60
CA ASN A 61 -0.79 -6.29 -24.06
C ASN A 61 -0.65 -6.26 -22.54
N ALA A 62 0.17 -5.36 -21.99
CA ALA A 62 0.33 -5.20 -20.56
C ALA A 62 -0.95 -4.74 -19.89
N GLY A 63 -1.57 -3.65 -20.36
CA GLY A 63 -2.76 -3.07 -19.75
C GLY A 63 -4.02 -3.95 -19.82
N TYR A 64 -4.21 -4.69 -20.92
CA TYR A 64 -5.47 -5.41 -21.16
C TYR A 64 -5.38 -6.94 -21.00
N ILE A 65 -4.18 -7.53 -20.96
CA ILE A 65 -4.01 -8.99 -20.92
C ILE A 65 -3.18 -9.43 -19.72
N LEU A 66 -2.05 -8.77 -19.45
CA LEU A 66 -1.09 -9.20 -18.44
C LEU A 66 -1.40 -8.65 -17.06
N ASN A 67 -1.74 -7.37 -16.99
CA ASN A 67 -2.07 -6.69 -15.75
C ASN A 67 -3.58 -6.86 -15.50
N GLY A 68 -3.91 -7.39 -14.33
CA GLY A 68 -5.31 -7.43 -13.88
C GLY A 68 -5.76 -6.06 -13.37
N LEU A 69 -7.05 -5.94 -13.08
CA LEU A 69 -7.57 -4.79 -12.35
C LEU A 69 -6.83 -4.70 -11.00
N THR A 70 -6.15 -3.58 -10.77
CA THR A 70 -5.31 -3.36 -9.57
C THR A 70 -6.10 -2.78 -8.40
N VAL A 71 -7.36 -2.39 -8.62
CA VAL A 71 -8.23 -1.80 -7.60
C VAL A 71 -9.08 -2.84 -6.87
N SER A 72 -9.45 -2.55 -5.63
CA SER A 72 -10.37 -3.37 -4.83
C SER A 72 -11.75 -3.39 -5.50
N ILE A 73 -12.31 -4.59 -5.72
CA ILE A 73 -13.65 -4.75 -6.29
C ILE A 73 -14.73 -4.15 -5.37
N PRO A 74 -14.73 -4.42 -4.04
CA PRO A 74 -15.61 -3.70 -3.12
C PRO A 74 -15.42 -2.18 -3.13
N GLY A 75 -14.16 -1.71 -3.20
CA GLY A 75 -13.86 -0.28 -3.33
C GLY A 75 -14.46 0.33 -4.60
N LEU A 76 -14.34 -0.38 -5.72
CA LEU A 76 -14.89 0.03 -7.02
C LEU A 76 -16.43 0.09 -6.98
N GLU A 77 -17.07 -0.91 -6.37
CA GLU A 77 -18.54 -0.93 -6.21
C GLU A 77 -19.03 0.30 -5.44
N ARG A 78 -18.40 0.61 -4.29
CA ARG A 78 -18.76 1.79 -3.49
C ARG A 78 -18.54 3.09 -4.24
N ALA A 79 -17.39 3.24 -4.90
CA ALA A 79 -17.06 4.44 -5.65
C ALA A 79 -18.04 4.67 -6.82
N LEU A 80 -18.41 3.60 -7.55
CA LEU A 80 -19.41 3.67 -8.62
C LEU A 80 -20.82 3.94 -8.09
N GLN A 81 -21.20 3.34 -6.95
CA GLN A 81 -22.48 3.61 -6.30
C GLN A 81 -22.58 5.07 -5.88
N GLN A 82 -21.53 5.61 -5.25
CA GLN A 82 -21.47 7.02 -4.87
C GLN A 82 -21.56 7.94 -6.09
N TYR A 83 -20.79 7.65 -7.15
CA TYR A 83 -20.84 8.42 -8.39
C TYR A 83 -22.23 8.40 -9.06
N THR A 84 -22.99 7.31 -8.89
CA THR A 84 -24.36 7.20 -9.40
C THR A 84 -25.36 7.98 -8.55
N LEU A 85 -25.15 8.04 -7.22
CA LEU A 85 -25.98 8.79 -6.29
C LEU A 85 -25.72 10.30 -6.38
N GLU A 86 -24.47 10.69 -6.63
CA GLU A 86 -24.02 12.08 -6.78
C GLU A 86 -23.31 12.26 -8.13
N PRO A 87 -24.06 12.36 -9.24
CA PRO A 87 -23.47 12.48 -10.57
C PRO A 87 -22.61 13.73 -10.71
N SER A 88 -21.36 13.54 -11.13
CA SER A 88 -20.44 14.63 -11.46
C SER A 88 -20.41 14.88 -12.97
N GLU A 89 -20.12 16.12 -13.37
CA GLU A 89 -19.80 16.43 -14.78
C GLU A 89 -18.43 15.85 -15.20
N LYS A 90 -17.56 15.55 -14.22
CA LYS A 90 -16.28 14.89 -14.48
C LYS A 90 -16.49 13.38 -14.60
N PRO A 91 -15.93 12.72 -15.63
CA PRO A 91 -15.98 11.26 -15.75
C PRO A 91 -15.44 10.55 -14.51
N PHE A 92 -15.98 9.36 -14.22
CA PHE A 92 -15.47 8.50 -13.15
C PHE A 92 -13.98 8.18 -13.38
N ASP A 93 -13.17 8.36 -12.34
CA ASP A 93 -11.74 8.11 -12.38
C ASP A 93 -11.37 6.90 -11.51
N LEU A 94 -10.80 5.86 -12.14
CA LEU A 94 -10.37 4.64 -11.48
C LEU A 94 -9.26 4.89 -10.44
N LYS A 95 -8.49 5.97 -10.59
CA LYS A 95 -7.43 6.36 -9.63
C LYS A 95 -7.96 6.73 -8.25
N SER A 96 -9.25 7.11 -8.17
CA SER A 96 -9.94 7.36 -6.90
C SER A 96 -10.30 6.08 -6.15
N VAL A 97 -10.13 4.91 -6.75
CA VAL A 97 -10.52 3.64 -6.14
C VAL A 97 -9.34 3.05 -5.36
N PRO A 98 -9.55 2.58 -4.11
CA PRO A 98 -8.51 1.89 -3.35
C PRO A 98 -7.92 0.70 -4.10
N LEU A 99 -6.62 0.48 -3.94
CA LEU A 99 -5.94 -0.65 -4.55
C LEU A 99 -6.35 -1.98 -3.89
N ALA A 100 -6.31 -3.06 -4.66
CA ALA A 100 -6.53 -4.41 -4.15
C ALA A 100 -5.31 -4.84 -3.34
N THR A 101 -5.45 -4.91 -2.01
CA THR A 101 -4.45 -5.56 -1.17
C THR A 101 -4.64 -7.06 -1.21
N THR A 102 -3.56 -7.80 -1.51
CA THR A 102 -3.54 -9.25 -1.24
C THR A 102 -3.76 -9.46 0.26
N PRO A 103 -4.75 -10.27 0.70
CA PRO A 103 -4.88 -10.60 2.11
C PRO A 103 -3.59 -11.26 2.59
N MET A 104 -2.88 -10.60 3.51
CA MET A 104 -1.79 -11.23 4.24
C MET A 104 -2.40 -12.37 5.04
N ALA A 105 -1.95 -13.60 4.77
CA ALA A 105 -2.32 -14.74 5.57
C ALA A 105 -1.78 -14.50 7.00
N GLU A 106 -2.67 -14.17 7.93
CA GLU A 106 -2.40 -14.36 9.35
C GLU A 106 -2.04 -15.84 9.53
N GLN A 107 -0.82 -16.12 9.95
CA GLN A 107 -0.41 -17.47 10.34
C GLN A 107 -1.17 -17.84 11.61
N ARG A 108 -2.39 -18.39 11.46
CA ARG A 108 -3.04 -19.12 12.54
C ARG A 108 -2.34 -20.48 12.69
N PRO A 109 -2.05 -20.91 13.93
CA PRO A 109 -1.39 -22.19 14.15
C PRO A 109 -2.27 -23.35 13.65
N GLU A 110 -1.63 -24.25 12.91
CA GLU A 110 -2.25 -25.44 12.32
C GLU A 110 -2.99 -26.28 13.38
N SER A 111 -4.30 -26.46 13.18
CA SER A 111 -5.03 -27.56 13.82
C SER A 111 -5.88 -28.29 12.78
N THR A 112 -5.40 -29.51 12.46
CA THR A 112 -6.08 -30.68 11.89
C THR A 112 -7.24 -30.47 10.91
N ALA A 113 -6.96 -30.80 9.64
CA ALA A 113 -7.92 -30.90 8.57
C ALA A 113 -9.05 -31.91 8.86
N THR A 114 -10.29 -31.45 8.79
CA THR A 114 -11.44 -32.28 8.40
C THR A 114 -12.18 -31.60 7.26
N ALA A 115 -12.29 -32.33 6.14
CA ALA A 115 -12.94 -31.86 4.93
C ALA A 115 -14.45 -31.74 5.15
N THR A 116 -14.95 -30.50 5.18
CA THR A 116 -16.38 -30.20 5.03
C THR A 116 -16.58 -29.29 3.82
N VAL A 117 -17.64 -29.59 3.09
CA VAL A 117 -18.02 -28.99 1.80
C VAL A 117 -18.20 -27.48 1.95
N LYS A 118 -17.41 -26.70 1.19
CA LYS A 118 -17.50 -25.23 1.15
C LYS A 118 -18.83 -24.78 0.55
N GLN A 119 -19.70 -24.21 1.40
CA GLN A 119 -20.69 -23.22 0.96
C GLN A 119 -19.96 -22.01 0.36
N PRO A 120 -20.60 -21.19 -0.50
CA PRO A 120 -19.97 -20.00 -1.06
C PRO A 120 -19.52 -19.09 0.09
N GLU A 121 -18.20 -19.02 0.31
CA GLU A 121 -17.58 -18.13 1.28
C GLU A 121 -18.00 -16.70 0.91
N LYS A 122 -18.72 -16.02 1.81
CA LYS A 122 -18.80 -14.56 1.78
C LYS A 122 -17.36 -14.07 1.71
N VAL A 123 -17.04 -13.29 0.68
CA VAL A 123 -15.73 -12.64 0.54
C VAL A 123 -15.50 -11.87 1.85
N ALA A 124 -14.58 -12.35 2.68
CA ALA A 124 -14.25 -11.67 3.93
C ALA A 124 -13.65 -10.30 3.56
N ALA A 125 -14.14 -9.24 4.21
CA ALA A 125 -13.64 -7.89 3.97
C ALA A 125 -12.12 -7.86 4.20
N THR A 126 -11.39 -7.24 3.28
CA THR A 126 -9.94 -7.07 3.43
C THR A 126 -9.64 -6.15 4.61
N ARG A 127 -8.46 -6.26 5.22
CA ARG A 127 -8.08 -5.38 6.34
C ARG A 127 -8.17 -3.89 5.98
N GLN A 128 -7.84 -3.53 4.73
CA GLN A 128 -7.98 -2.15 4.24
C GLN A 128 -9.45 -1.71 4.17
N GLU A 129 -10.38 -2.59 3.80
CA GLU A 129 -11.81 -2.28 3.81
C GLU A 129 -12.35 -2.07 5.21
N ILE A 130 -11.89 -2.87 6.19
CA ILE A 130 -12.26 -2.70 7.60
C ILE A 130 -11.79 -1.33 8.09
N PHE A 131 -10.53 -0.96 7.83
CA PHE A 131 -10.00 0.35 8.20
C PHE A 131 -10.74 1.49 7.49
N GLN A 132 -11.05 1.34 6.21
CA GLN A 132 -11.82 2.34 5.47
C GLN A 132 -13.18 2.59 6.12
N GLU A 133 -13.90 1.54 6.54
CA GLU A 133 -15.19 1.67 7.21
C GLU A 133 -15.05 2.30 8.60
N GLN A 134 -14.06 1.89 9.38
CA GLN A 134 -13.78 2.43 10.71
C GLN A 134 -13.43 3.93 10.67
N LEU A 135 -12.52 4.32 9.78
CA LEU A 135 -12.08 5.70 9.63
C LEU A 135 -13.20 6.58 9.05
N ALA A 136 -14.00 6.06 8.11
CA ALA A 136 -15.14 6.79 7.57
C ALA A 136 -16.28 6.99 8.59
N ALA A 137 -16.31 6.22 9.68
CA ALA A 137 -17.27 6.41 10.77
C ALA A 137 -16.86 7.55 11.73
N VAL A 138 -15.62 8.04 11.66
CA VAL A 138 -15.12 9.14 12.50
C VAL A 138 -15.49 10.48 11.84
N PRO A 139 -16.29 11.35 12.51
CA PRO A 139 -16.74 12.63 11.95
C PRO A 139 -15.61 13.57 11.51
N GLU A 140 -14.50 13.58 12.26
CA GLU A 140 -13.33 14.42 11.99
C GLU A 140 -12.60 14.02 10.71
N PHE A 141 -12.82 12.81 10.19
CA PHE A 141 -12.18 12.28 8.99
C PHE A 141 -13.09 12.34 7.76
N GLN A 142 -14.26 12.97 7.89
CA GLN A 142 -15.13 13.24 6.74
C GLN A 142 -14.41 14.16 5.77
N GLY A 143 -14.39 13.78 4.49
CA GLY A 143 -13.76 14.56 3.43
C GLY A 143 -12.26 14.30 3.19
N LEU A 144 -11.62 13.38 3.94
CA LEU A 144 -10.25 12.95 3.62
C LEU A 144 -10.16 12.16 2.30
N GLY A 145 -11.29 11.67 1.81
CA GLY A 145 -11.37 10.83 0.63
C GLY A 145 -11.11 9.35 0.93
N PRO A 146 -10.83 8.54 -0.10
CA PRO A 146 -10.58 7.11 0.05
C PRO A 146 -9.24 6.86 0.74
N LEU A 147 -9.22 5.90 1.65
CA LEU A 147 -8.02 5.38 2.29
C LEU A 147 -7.11 4.74 1.24
N PHE A 148 -5.91 5.29 1.08
CA PHE A 148 -4.96 4.81 0.08
C PHE A 148 -4.29 3.49 0.46
N LYS A 149 -4.15 3.19 1.77
CA LYS A 149 -2.85 3.15 2.45
C LYS A 149 -2.96 2.83 3.94
N SER A 150 -2.71 1.62 4.42
CA SER A 150 -2.43 1.37 5.85
C SER A 150 -1.10 0.65 6.01
N SER A 151 -0.35 0.95 7.07
CA SER A 151 0.87 0.20 7.40
C SER A 151 0.55 -1.28 7.66
N PRO A 152 1.35 -2.22 7.12
CA PRO A 152 1.05 -3.65 7.21
C PRO A 152 1.20 -4.19 8.64
N GLU A 153 2.06 -3.60 9.46
CA GLU A 153 2.24 -3.97 10.86
C GLU A 153 2.22 -2.68 11.71
N PRO A 154 1.54 -2.68 12.87
CA PRO A 154 1.62 -1.58 13.82
C PRO A 154 3.01 -1.50 14.46
N VAL A 155 3.48 -0.28 14.72
CA VAL A 155 4.74 -0.02 15.45
C VAL A 155 4.43 0.09 16.94
N ALA A 156 5.14 -0.66 17.79
CA ALA A 156 5.04 -0.47 19.24
C ALA A 156 5.80 0.80 19.63
N LEU A 157 5.18 1.67 20.44
CA LEU A 157 5.77 2.93 20.90
C LEU A 157 6.10 2.93 22.39
N THR A 158 6.04 1.75 23.00
CA THR A 158 6.46 1.49 24.38
C THR A 158 7.19 0.15 24.45
N GLU A 159 8.09 0.01 25.43
CA GLU A 159 8.75 -1.25 25.69
C GLU A 159 7.76 -2.31 26.18
N SER A 160 8.13 -3.58 26.05
CA SER A 160 7.32 -4.69 26.56
C SER A 160 7.23 -4.64 28.09
N GLU A 161 6.07 -5.01 28.64
CA GLU A 161 5.83 -5.10 30.10
C GLU A 161 5.87 -3.77 30.86
N THR A 162 5.63 -2.65 30.17
CA THR A 162 5.45 -1.31 30.76
C THR A 162 4.00 -1.02 31.17
N GLU A 163 3.76 0.16 31.76
CA GLU A 163 2.46 0.63 32.24
C GLU A 163 1.41 0.73 31.12
N TYR A 164 1.86 1.00 29.90
CA TYR A 164 0.99 1.20 28.75
C TYR A 164 1.51 0.43 27.53
N VAL A 165 0.60 -0.24 26.83
CA VAL A 165 0.91 -0.86 25.54
C VAL A 165 0.32 0.01 24.45
N ILE A 166 1.19 0.71 23.71
CA ILE A 166 0.79 1.63 22.64
C ILE A 166 1.28 1.09 21.29
N ARG A 167 0.34 0.88 20.36
CA ARG A 167 0.66 0.44 18.99
C ARG A 167 0.09 1.43 17.98
N CYS A 168 0.95 1.91 17.08
CA CYS A 168 0.58 2.87 16.05
C CYS A 168 0.41 2.20 14.68
N THR A 169 -0.75 2.36 14.04
CA THR A 169 -0.97 2.07 12.62
C THR A 169 -1.01 3.38 11.84
N LYS A 170 -0.26 3.47 10.74
CA LYS A 170 -0.20 4.66 9.87
C LYS A 170 -1.21 4.50 8.73
N HIS A 171 -2.10 5.45 8.55
CA HIS A 171 -3.09 5.48 7.47
C HIS A 171 -2.83 6.66 6.54
N THR A 172 -2.51 6.36 5.29
CA THR A 172 -2.21 7.36 4.25
C THR A 172 -3.47 7.65 3.43
N PHE A 173 -3.74 8.92 3.24
CA PHE A 173 -4.71 9.47 2.29
C PHE A 173 -3.98 10.28 1.22
N SER A 174 -4.72 10.89 0.29
CA SER A 174 -4.12 11.71 -0.77
C SER A 174 -3.29 12.87 -0.20
N ASP A 175 -3.81 13.60 0.79
CA ASP A 175 -3.18 14.81 1.33
C ASP A 175 -2.98 14.78 2.86
N HIS A 176 -3.30 13.65 3.51
CA HIS A 176 -3.31 13.53 4.96
C HIS A 176 -2.74 12.18 5.42
N LEU A 177 -2.29 12.15 6.67
CA LEU A 177 -2.04 10.93 7.43
C LEU A 177 -2.97 10.90 8.65
N VAL A 178 -3.51 9.72 8.95
CA VAL A 178 -4.14 9.44 10.24
C VAL A 178 -3.28 8.42 10.97
N PHE A 179 -2.83 8.77 12.16
CA PHE A 179 -2.15 7.86 13.07
C PHE A 179 -3.19 7.27 14.02
N GLN A 180 -3.41 5.95 13.93
CA GLN A 180 -4.27 5.22 14.84
C GLN A 180 -3.42 4.64 15.97
N PHE A 181 -3.74 4.95 17.21
CA PHE A 181 -3.08 4.40 18.39
C PHE A 181 -4.02 3.46 19.11
N ASP A 182 -3.69 2.17 19.11
CA ASP A 182 -4.35 1.18 19.94
C ASP A 182 -3.63 1.16 21.30
N CYS A 183 -4.31 1.68 22.31
CA CYS A 183 -3.79 1.95 23.64
C CYS A 183 -4.37 0.95 24.64
N THR A 184 -3.54 0.36 25.49
CA THR A 184 -3.98 -0.49 26.61
C THR A 184 -3.33 -0.03 27.91
N ASN A 185 -4.16 0.29 28.90
CA ASN A 185 -3.73 0.54 30.28
C ASN A 185 -3.51 -0.79 31.01
N THR A 186 -2.29 -1.05 31.50
CA THR A 186 -1.94 -2.29 32.22
C THR A 186 -1.96 -2.13 33.73
N LEU A 187 -2.27 -0.94 34.24
CA LEU A 187 -2.40 -0.65 35.67
C LEU A 187 -3.85 -0.85 36.14
N ASN A 188 -4.02 -1.52 37.28
CA ASN A 188 -5.33 -1.92 37.81
C ASN A 188 -5.89 -1.00 38.91
N ASP A 189 -5.12 -0.01 39.30
CA ASP A 189 -5.42 1.01 40.31
C ASP A 189 -5.79 2.37 39.70
N GLN A 190 -5.89 2.45 38.37
CA GLN A 190 -6.29 3.65 37.66
C GLN A 190 -7.11 3.35 36.39
N THR A 191 -7.96 4.31 36.02
CA THR A 191 -8.60 4.40 34.71
C THR A 191 -8.17 5.70 34.04
N LEU A 192 -7.78 5.61 32.76
CA LEU A 192 -7.43 6.81 32.00
C LEU A 192 -8.67 7.33 31.25
N GLU A 193 -8.86 8.64 31.23
CA GLU A 193 -9.89 9.30 30.43
C GLU A 193 -9.27 10.29 29.44
N ASN A 194 -9.99 10.57 28.36
CA ASN A 194 -9.61 11.55 27.33
C ASN A 194 -8.19 11.35 26.78
N VAL A 195 -7.83 10.10 26.47
CA VAL A 195 -6.46 9.74 26.06
C VAL A 195 -6.20 10.15 24.63
N THR A 196 -5.13 10.91 24.41
CA THR A 196 -4.63 11.32 23.09
C THR A 196 -3.13 11.09 22.99
N VAL A 197 -2.60 11.03 21.78
CA VAL A 197 -1.15 11.06 21.54
C VAL A 197 -0.80 12.36 20.82
N GLN A 198 -0.23 13.30 21.56
CA GLN A 198 0.34 14.51 20.99
C GLN A 198 1.57 14.12 20.17
N MET A 199 1.68 14.71 18.98
CA MET A 199 2.75 14.44 18.04
C MET A 199 3.39 15.76 17.63
N GLU A 200 4.72 15.83 17.65
CA GLU A 200 5.50 17.00 17.23
C GLU A 200 6.41 16.59 16.06
N PRO A 201 6.10 17.03 14.82
CA PRO A 201 6.90 16.69 13.65
C PRO A 201 8.20 17.48 13.59
N THR A 202 9.26 16.86 13.07
CA THR A 202 10.52 17.55 12.73
C THR A 202 10.43 18.35 11.43
N GLU A 203 9.54 17.95 10.52
CA GLU A 203 9.32 18.57 9.21
C GLU A 203 7.96 19.29 9.14
N ALA A 204 7.67 19.91 7.99
CA ALA A 204 6.47 20.73 7.76
C ALA A 204 5.13 19.95 7.67
N TYR A 205 5.00 18.84 8.39
CA TYR A 205 3.71 18.19 8.65
C TYR A 205 2.90 19.04 9.64
N GLU A 206 1.60 19.15 9.43
CA GLU A 206 0.73 19.99 10.27
C GLU A 206 -0.28 19.12 11.01
N VAL A 207 -0.24 19.09 12.35
CA VAL A 207 -1.24 18.37 13.15
C VAL A 207 -2.55 19.17 13.16
N LEU A 208 -3.63 18.55 12.69
CA LEU A 208 -4.93 19.20 12.53
C LEU A 208 -5.89 18.95 13.69
N SER A 209 -5.96 17.71 14.17
CA SER A 209 -6.90 17.32 15.23
C SER A 209 -6.50 16.05 15.96
N TYR A 210 -6.99 15.91 17.19
CA TYR A 210 -6.89 14.70 18.00
C TYR A 210 -8.29 14.14 18.27
N VAL A 211 -8.47 12.83 18.09
CA VAL A 211 -9.69 12.10 18.43
C VAL A 211 -9.39 11.20 19.63
N PRO A 212 -9.85 11.54 20.85
CA PRO A 212 -9.44 10.84 22.06
C PRO A 212 -10.10 9.47 22.22
N ALA A 213 -9.37 8.53 22.83
CA ALA A 213 -9.98 7.36 23.45
C ALA A 213 -10.65 7.83 24.75
N ARG A 214 -11.98 7.75 24.82
CA ARG A 214 -12.76 8.35 25.91
C ARG A 214 -12.39 7.79 27.28
N SER A 215 -12.17 6.48 27.36
CA SER A 215 -11.81 5.78 28.59
C SER A 215 -10.97 4.56 28.28
N LEU A 216 -9.90 4.34 29.06
CA LEU A 216 -9.05 3.15 29.06
C LEU A 216 -8.99 2.55 30.47
N PRO A 217 -9.98 1.72 30.85
CA PRO A 217 -9.91 0.92 32.05
C PRO A 217 -8.79 -0.13 31.98
N TYR A 218 -8.47 -0.72 33.13
CA TYR A 218 -7.50 -1.81 33.22
C TYR A 218 -7.78 -2.93 32.21
N ASN A 219 -6.76 -3.23 31.38
CA ASN A 219 -6.77 -4.29 30.36
C ASN A 219 -7.94 -4.21 29.35
N GLN A 220 -8.52 -3.03 29.16
CA GLN A 220 -9.53 -2.78 28.13
C GLN A 220 -8.93 -1.84 27.07
N PRO A 221 -8.52 -2.37 25.91
CA PRO A 221 -7.95 -1.56 24.85
C PRO A 221 -8.96 -0.54 24.33
N GLY A 222 -8.46 0.64 23.98
CA GLY A 222 -9.21 1.66 23.27
C GLY A 222 -8.33 2.32 22.21
N THR A 223 -8.97 3.04 21.30
CA THR A 223 -8.30 3.63 20.15
C THR A 223 -8.43 5.14 20.17
N CYS A 224 -7.32 5.84 20.01
CA CYS A 224 -7.30 7.27 19.73
C CYS A 224 -6.62 7.53 18.39
N TYR A 225 -6.79 8.74 17.84
CA TYR A 225 -6.24 9.10 16.55
C TYR A 225 -5.65 10.51 16.53
N THR A 226 -4.65 10.69 15.68
CA THR A 226 -4.07 12.00 15.35
C THR A 226 -4.14 12.21 13.84
N LEU A 227 -4.78 13.30 13.40
CA LEU A 227 -4.87 13.69 11.99
C LEU A 227 -3.79 14.72 11.66
N VAL A 228 -3.07 14.47 10.58
CA VAL A 228 -1.95 15.31 10.14
C VAL A 228 -2.08 15.60 8.64
N ALA A 229 -1.90 16.86 8.25
CA ALA A 229 -1.77 17.23 6.84
C ALA A 229 -0.33 17.03 6.37
N LEU A 230 -0.20 16.57 5.13
CA LEU A 230 1.11 16.41 4.47
C LEU A 230 1.73 17.79 4.14
N PRO A 231 3.07 17.86 4.01
CA PRO A 231 3.78 19.09 3.66
C PRO A 231 3.27 19.74 2.38
N LYS A 232 2.95 21.04 2.44
CA LYS A 232 2.44 21.82 1.29
C LYS A 232 3.49 22.72 0.66
N GLU A 233 4.37 23.30 1.47
CA GLU A 233 5.40 24.24 0.98
C GLU A 233 6.53 23.52 0.26
N ASP A 234 7.02 22.42 0.85
CA ASP A 234 7.92 21.46 0.22
C ASP A 234 7.29 20.06 0.23
N PRO A 235 6.52 19.70 -0.81
CA PRO A 235 5.88 18.39 -0.90
C PRO A 235 6.86 17.21 -1.04
N THR A 236 8.16 17.47 -1.26
CA THR A 236 9.18 16.44 -1.39
C THR A 236 9.74 15.96 -0.04
N ALA A 237 9.57 16.77 1.02
CA ALA A 237 10.01 16.50 2.39
C ALA A 237 9.11 15.46 3.10
N VAL A 238 9.07 14.23 2.57
CA VAL A 238 8.18 13.17 3.07
C VAL A 238 8.73 12.42 4.28
N ALA A 239 10.05 12.44 4.50
CA ALA A 239 10.66 11.81 5.66
C ALA A 239 10.48 12.70 6.89
N CYS A 240 9.87 12.19 7.96
CA CYS A 240 9.62 12.96 9.16
C CYS A 240 9.69 12.07 10.40
N THR A 241 10.27 12.58 11.47
CA THR A 241 10.22 11.97 12.79
C THR A 241 9.20 12.74 13.63
N PHE A 242 8.38 12.02 14.38
CA PHE A 242 7.40 12.61 15.29
C PHE A 242 7.74 12.22 16.72
N SER A 243 8.03 13.22 17.55
CA SER A 243 8.08 13.00 18.99
C SER A 243 6.67 12.84 19.54
N CYS A 244 6.44 11.76 20.28
CA CYS A 244 5.11 11.32 20.68
C CYS A 244 4.97 11.37 22.21
N VAL A 245 3.89 12.00 22.69
CA VAL A 245 3.57 12.10 24.11
C VAL A 245 2.11 11.74 24.32
N MET A 246 1.85 10.69 25.09
CA MET A 246 0.49 10.33 25.49
C MET A 246 0.01 11.31 26.55
N LYS A 247 -1.17 11.92 26.36
CA LYS A 247 -1.81 12.84 27.30
C LYS A 247 -3.17 12.33 27.70
N PHE A 248 -3.46 12.35 28.99
CA PHE A 248 -4.66 11.75 29.57
C PHE A 248 -5.00 12.34 30.93
N THR A 249 -6.22 12.08 31.38
CA THR A 249 -6.64 12.32 32.77
C THR A 249 -6.61 10.99 33.52
N VAL A 250 -5.89 10.94 34.64
CA VAL A 250 -5.86 9.78 35.55
C VAL A 250 -7.01 9.91 36.54
N LYS A 251 -7.77 8.83 36.71
CA LYS A 251 -8.69 8.65 37.84
C LYS A 251 -8.31 7.39 38.60
N ASP A 252 -8.04 7.56 39.89
CA ASP A 252 -7.73 6.44 40.78
C ASP A 252 -8.94 5.51 40.88
N CYS A 253 -8.71 4.21 40.92
CA CYS A 253 -9.76 3.22 41.15
C CYS A 253 -9.30 2.14 42.13
N ASP A 254 -10.20 1.67 43.00
CA ASP A 254 -9.89 0.56 43.90
C ASP A 254 -9.72 -0.75 43.10
N PRO A 255 -8.55 -1.43 43.17
CA PRO A 255 -8.28 -2.63 42.36
C PRO A 255 -9.20 -3.83 42.64
N ASN A 256 -9.86 -3.87 43.80
CA ASN A 256 -10.71 -4.97 44.23
C ASN A 256 -12.19 -4.71 43.94
N THR A 257 -12.64 -3.46 44.06
CA THR A 257 -14.05 -3.09 43.88
C THR A 257 -14.34 -2.48 42.50
N GLY A 258 -13.33 -1.90 41.86
CA GLY A 258 -13.46 -1.14 40.62
C GLY A 258 -14.16 0.21 40.79
N GLU A 259 -14.35 0.69 42.03
CA GLU A 259 -14.89 2.02 42.29
C GLU A 259 -13.86 3.09 41.87
N ILE A 260 -14.28 3.99 40.99
CA ILE A 260 -13.47 5.06 40.41
C ILE A 260 -13.72 6.35 41.21
N ASP A 261 -12.67 7.06 41.59
CA ASP A 261 -12.79 8.39 42.20
C ASP A 261 -13.33 9.41 41.16
N GLU A 262 -14.17 10.34 41.60
CA GLU A 262 -14.70 11.39 40.72
C GLU A 262 -13.63 12.45 40.43
N GLU A 263 -12.67 12.67 41.33
CA GLU A 263 -11.55 13.58 41.13
C GLU A 263 -10.44 12.92 40.28
N GLY A 264 -10.04 13.59 39.20
CA GLY A 264 -8.93 13.16 38.35
C GLY A 264 -7.96 14.31 38.07
N TYR A 265 -6.73 13.95 37.68
CA TYR A 265 -5.67 14.92 37.35
C TYR A 265 -5.06 14.62 35.98
N GLU A 266 -4.57 15.66 35.31
CA GLU A 266 -3.89 15.51 34.00
C GLU A 266 -2.47 14.97 34.20
N ASP A 267 -2.08 14.03 33.36
CA ASP A 267 -0.72 13.48 33.33
C ASP A 267 -0.29 13.17 31.88
N GLU A 268 1.00 12.95 31.70
CA GLU A 268 1.61 12.67 30.41
C GLU A 268 2.64 11.54 30.47
N TYR A 269 2.78 10.80 29.38
CA TYR A 269 3.73 9.71 29.26
C TYR A 269 4.47 9.81 27.92
N VAL A 270 5.79 9.91 27.98
CA VAL A 270 6.64 10.01 26.78
C VAL A 270 6.70 8.65 26.09
N LEU A 271 6.45 8.64 24.78
CA LEU A 271 6.50 7.45 23.93
C LEU A 271 7.77 7.45 23.08
N GLU A 272 8.07 6.33 22.44
CA GLU A 272 9.09 6.28 21.41
C GLU A 272 8.72 7.19 20.22
N ASP A 273 9.74 7.73 19.54
CA ASP A 273 9.56 8.52 18.33
C ASP A 273 8.97 7.65 17.20
N LEU A 274 8.09 8.25 16.38
CA LEU A 274 7.48 7.58 15.23
C LEU A 274 8.07 8.13 13.92
N GLU A 275 8.56 7.23 13.07
CA GLU A 275 9.09 7.60 11.75
C GLU A 275 8.06 7.42 10.62
N VAL A 276 7.98 8.44 9.77
CA VAL A 276 7.31 8.41 8.47
C VAL A 276 8.37 8.50 7.37
N THR A 277 8.25 7.62 6.38
CA THR A 277 9.23 7.50 5.28
C THR A 277 8.55 7.54 3.91
N VAL A 278 9.34 7.57 2.84
CA VAL A 278 8.83 7.46 1.46
C VAL A 278 7.96 6.22 1.25
N SER A 279 8.27 5.11 1.92
CA SER A 279 7.50 3.87 1.81
C SER A 279 6.06 3.98 2.32
N ASP A 280 5.77 4.92 3.23
CA ASP A 280 4.42 5.16 3.75
C ASP A 280 3.52 5.86 2.70
N HIS A 281 4.13 6.50 1.70
CA HIS A 281 3.45 7.21 0.63
C HIS A 281 3.26 6.38 -0.63
N ILE A 282 3.84 5.17 -0.68
CA ILE A 282 3.84 4.29 -1.85
C ILE A 282 3.22 2.94 -1.52
N GLN A 283 2.23 2.52 -2.31
CA GLN A 283 1.69 1.16 -2.28
C GLN A 283 2.42 0.31 -3.32
N LYS A 284 3.14 -0.71 -2.90
CA LYS A 284 3.80 -1.65 -3.83
C LYS A 284 2.79 -2.33 -4.74
N VAL A 285 3.10 -2.43 -6.04
CA VAL A 285 2.26 -3.09 -7.05
C VAL A 285 3.12 -3.94 -7.96
N MET A 286 2.68 -5.16 -8.27
CA MET A 286 3.40 -6.02 -9.20
C MET A 286 3.09 -5.60 -10.64
N LYS A 287 4.13 -5.36 -11.43
CA LYS A 287 4.04 -5.25 -12.90
C LYS A 287 4.68 -6.50 -13.52
N VAL A 288 3.92 -7.23 -14.32
CA VAL A 288 4.39 -8.48 -14.94
C VAL A 288 5.39 -8.20 -16.07
N ASN A 289 5.16 -7.10 -16.80
CA ASN A 289 6.06 -6.59 -17.84
C ASN A 289 6.37 -5.13 -17.49
N PHE A 290 7.55 -4.90 -16.91
CA PHE A 290 7.98 -3.59 -16.46
C PHE A 290 8.25 -2.65 -17.63
N GLU A 291 8.89 -3.15 -18.69
CA GLU A 291 9.17 -2.36 -19.90
C GLU A 291 7.89 -1.78 -20.51
N ALA A 292 6.84 -2.59 -20.63
CA ALA A 292 5.57 -2.12 -21.15
C ALA A 292 4.91 -1.05 -20.26
N ALA A 293 4.98 -1.21 -18.92
CA ALA A 293 4.48 -0.20 -17.98
C ALA A 293 5.33 1.09 -18.03
N TRP A 294 6.64 0.95 -18.20
CA TRP A 294 7.60 2.05 -18.33
C TRP A 294 7.34 2.89 -19.59
N ASP A 295 7.01 2.23 -20.70
CA ASP A 295 6.65 2.87 -21.95
C ASP A 295 5.24 3.50 -21.90
N GLU A 296 4.29 2.85 -21.22
CA GLU A 296 2.92 3.35 -21.03
C GLU A 296 2.89 4.65 -20.23
N VAL A 297 3.70 4.76 -19.17
CA VAL A 297 3.83 5.98 -18.37
C VAL A 297 4.43 7.13 -19.19
N GLY A 298 5.33 6.83 -20.13
CA GLY A 298 6.03 7.84 -20.93
C GLY A 298 7.14 8.57 -20.17
N ASP A 299 7.85 9.47 -20.84
CA ASP A 299 9.05 10.16 -20.34
C ASP A 299 8.83 11.63 -19.95
N GLU A 300 7.58 12.11 -19.90
CA GLU A 300 7.23 13.51 -19.65
C GLU A 300 7.87 14.08 -18.39
N PHE A 301 7.86 13.32 -17.29
CA PHE A 301 8.48 13.67 -16.02
C PHE A 301 9.65 12.75 -15.66
N GLU A 302 10.29 12.12 -16.65
CA GLU A 302 11.47 11.29 -16.37
C GLU A 302 12.60 12.13 -15.77
N LYS A 303 13.11 11.70 -14.61
CA LYS A 303 14.32 12.26 -14.00
C LYS A 303 15.29 11.14 -13.65
N GLU A 304 16.58 11.47 -13.71
CA GLU A 304 17.67 10.55 -13.47
C GLU A 304 18.75 11.19 -12.60
N GLU A 305 19.23 10.45 -11.61
CA GLU A 305 20.34 10.87 -10.75
C GLU A 305 21.29 9.71 -10.44
N THR A 306 22.56 10.01 -10.17
CA THR A 306 23.59 9.01 -9.86
C THR A 306 24.08 9.16 -8.43
N PHE A 307 24.04 8.06 -7.67
CA PHE A 307 24.39 7.99 -6.26
C PHE A 307 25.55 7.03 -6.03
N THR A 308 26.41 7.34 -5.06
CA THR A 308 27.51 6.47 -4.63
C THR A 308 27.24 5.93 -3.23
N LEU A 309 27.05 4.62 -3.10
CA LEU A 309 26.88 3.95 -1.81
C LEU A 309 28.24 3.54 -1.25
N SER A 310 28.94 4.52 -0.67
CA SER A 310 30.34 4.40 -0.24
C SER A 310 30.61 3.30 0.81
N THR A 311 29.60 2.88 1.57
CA THR A 311 29.71 1.84 2.59
C THR A 311 29.32 0.44 2.11
N ILE A 312 28.62 0.36 0.98
CA ILE A 312 28.01 -0.88 0.48
C ILE A 312 28.97 -1.56 -0.50
N LYS A 313 29.28 -2.83 -0.23
CA LYS A 313 30.30 -3.60 -0.95
C LYS A 313 29.75 -4.74 -1.80
N THR A 314 28.43 -4.96 -1.75
CA THR A 314 27.76 -6.03 -2.50
C THR A 314 26.52 -5.50 -3.19
N LEU A 315 26.19 -6.06 -4.35
CA LEU A 315 24.98 -5.66 -5.07
C LEU A 315 23.73 -6.15 -4.35
N GLU A 316 23.80 -7.29 -3.67
CA GLU A 316 22.71 -7.90 -2.91
C GLU A 316 22.28 -7.01 -1.74
N GLU A 317 23.25 -6.46 -1.00
CA GLU A 317 22.99 -5.52 0.08
C GLU A 317 22.39 -4.21 -0.43
N ALA A 318 22.93 -3.66 -1.53
CA ALA A 318 22.39 -2.46 -2.15
C ALA A 318 20.94 -2.65 -2.61
N VAL A 319 20.66 -3.75 -3.32
CA VAL A 319 19.30 -4.10 -3.77
C VAL A 319 18.35 -4.27 -2.60
N GLY A 320 18.75 -5.02 -1.56
CA GLY A 320 17.94 -5.23 -0.37
C GLY A 320 17.59 -3.92 0.36
N ASN A 321 18.58 -3.03 0.51
CA ASN A 321 18.38 -1.72 1.15
C ASN A 321 17.44 -0.83 0.35
N ILE A 322 17.60 -0.74 -0.98
CA ILE A 322 16.73 0.09 -1.85
C ILE A 322 15.29 -0.44 -1.82
N VAL A 323 15.09 -1.76 -1.94
CA VAL A 323 13.75 -2.38 -1.90
C VAL A 323 13.08 -2.10 -0.55
N LYS A 324 13.80 -2.25 0.56
CA LYS A 324 13.27 -2.00 1.91
C LYS A 324 12.94 -0.52 2.12
N PHE A 325 13.83 0.38 1.71
CA PHE A 325 13.69 1.82 1.91
C PHE A 325 12.55 2.42 1.09
N LEU A 326 12.47 2.10 -0.21
CA LEU A 326 11.41 2.62 -1.08
C LEU A 326 10.07 1.91 -0.84
N GLY A 327 10.08 0.70 -0.30
CA GLY A 327 8.86 -0.08 -0.05
C GLY A 327 8.09 -0.46 -1.32
N MET A 328 8.77 -0.54 -2.46
CA MET A 328 8.21 -0.85 -3.79
C MET A 328 8.35 -2.34 -4.14
N HIS A 329 7.58 -2.81 -5.13
CA HIS A 329 7.63 -4.21 -5.56
C HIS A 329 8.77 -4.43 -6.58
N PRO A 330 9.73 -5.33 -6.31
CA PRO A 330 10.73 -5.73 -7.31
C PRO A 330 10.09 -6.55 -8.43
N CYS A 331 10.10 -6.01 -9.65
CA CYS A 331 9.53 -6.63 -10.82
C CYS A 331 10.52 -7.60 -11.47
N GLU A 332 9.98 -8.61 -12.18
CA GLU A 332 10.78 -9.54 -13.01
C GLU A 332 11.92 -10.26 -12.28
N ARG A 333 11.79 -10.47 -10.96
CA ARG A 333 12.81 -11.07 -10.07
C ARG A 333 14.12 -10.26 -10.03
N SER A 334 14.05 -8.97 -10.30
CA SER A 334 15.19 -8.06 -10.25
C SER A 334 15.71 -7.80 -8.83
N ASP A 335 15.06 -8.33 -7.79
CA ASP A 335 15.59 -8.44 -6.43
C ASP A 335 16.70 -9.48 -6.29
N LYS A 336 16.85 -10.40 -7.25
CA LYS A 336 17.85 -11.46 -7.23
C LYS A 336 19.03 -11.12 -8.13
N VAL A 337 20.17 -10.88 -7.51
CA VAL A 337 21.43 -10.64 -8.21
C VAL A 337 22.02 -11.97 -8.69
N PRO A 338 22.33 -12.13 -9.99
CA PRO A 338 23.02 -13.33 -10.48
C PRO A 338 24.47 -13.40 -9.99
N GLU A 339 24.96 -14.60 -9.70
CA GLU A 339 26.35 -14.82 -9.31
C GLU A 339 27.34 -14.31 -10.37
N ASN A 340 28.51 -13.84 -9.91
CA ASN A 340 29.62 -13.37 -10.75
C ASN A 340 29.28 -12.18 -11.68
N LYS A 341 28.31 -11.34 -11.31
CA LYS A 341 28.01 -10.08 -11.98
C LYS A 341 28.47 -8.89 -11.14
N ASN A 342 29.08 -7.92 -11.79
CA ASN A 342 29.44 -6.62 -11.21
C ASN A 342 28.45 -5.52 -11.62
N THR A 343 27.43 -5.85 -12.39
CA THR A 343 26.38 -4.95 -12.84
C THR A 343 25.03 -5.61 -12.62
N HIS A 344 24.05 -4.82 -12.22
CA HIS A 344 22.68 -5.30 -12.00
C HIS A 344 21.68 -4.20 -12.32
N THR A 345 20.45 -4.58 -12.66
CA THR A 345 19.36 -3.61 -12.86
C THR A 345 18.19 -4.03 -11.99
N LEU A 346 17.84 -3.17 -11.03
CA LEU A 346 16.69 -3.31 -10.16
C LEU A 346 15.51 -2.55 -10.77
N LEU A 347 14.36 -3.21 -10.87
CA LEU A 347 13.13 -2.67 -11.43
C LEU A 347 12.06 -2.66 -10.33
N LEU A 348 11.56 -1.50 -9.96
CA LEU A 348 10.62 -1.32 -8.86
C LEU A 348 9.34 -0.65 -9.34
N ALA A 349 8.20 -1.19 -8.90
CA ALA A 349 6.89 -0.61 -9.18
C ALA A 349 6.09 -0.37 -7.90
N GLY A 350 5.42 0.78 -7.89
CA GLY A 350 4.50 1.19 -6.85
C GLY A 350 3.44 2.10 -7.45
N VAL A 351 2.45 2.41 -6.63
CA VAL A 351 1.49 3.49 -6.86
C VAL A 351 1.76 4.51 -5.76
N PHE A 352 1.85 5.79 -6.10
CA PHE A 352 1.94 6.87 -5.14
C PHE A 352 0.55 7.27 -4.65
N ARG A 353 0.44 7.84 -3.44
CA ARG A 353 -0.82 8.42 -2.94
C ARG A 353 -1.43 9.34 -4.00
N GLY A 354 -2.73 9.22 -4.25
CA GLY A 354 -3.40 9.84 -5.41
C GLY A 354 -3.59 8.90 -6.61
N GLY A 355 -3.03 7.69 -6.57
CA GLY A 355 -3.37 6.63 -7.53
C GLY A 355 -2.52 6.61 -8.81
N HIS A 356 -1.38 7.31 -8.82
CA HIS A 356 -0.48 7.36 -9.97
C HIS A 356 0.65 6.33 -9.85
N ASP A 357 0.88 5.57 -10.91
CA ASP A 357 2.02 4.65 -10.97
C ASP A 357 3.34 5.42 -10.81
N ILE A 358 4.23 4.90 -9.96
CA ILE A 358 5.61 5.34 -9.82
C ILE A 358 6.51 4.14 -10.11
N LEU A 359 7.34 4.28 -11.13
CA LEU A 359 8.25 3.24 -11.59
C LEU A 359 9.68 3.72 -11.39
N VAL A 360 10.55 2.84 -10.88
CA VAL A 360 11.95 3.15 -10.64
C VAL A 360 12.82 2.08 -11.26
N ARG A 361 13.83 2.51 -12.03
CA ARG A 361 14.88 1.67 -12.59
C ARG A 361 16.22 2.11 -12.02
N ALA A 362 16.81 1.27 -11.19
CA ALA A 362 18.14 1.50 -10.64
C ALA A 362 19.16 0.59 -11.34
N ARG A 363 20.12 1.18 -12.05
CA ARG A 363 21.27 0.46 -12.65
C ARG A 363 22.44 0.55 -11.70
N LEU A 364 22.85 -0.60 -11.15
CA LEU A 364 23.92 -0.72 -10.17
C LEU A 364 25.20 -1.22 -10.83
N LEU A 365 26.33 -0.66 -10.42
CA LEU A 365 27.68 -1.06 -10.79
C LEU A 365 28.49 -1.23 -9.51
N LEU A 366 29.07 -2.41 -9.33
CA LEU A 366 30.01 -2.73 -8.26
C LEU A 366 31.45 -2.67 -8.81
N LEU A 367 32.22 -1.73 -8.29
CA LEU A 367 33.68 -1.70 -8.44
C LEU A 367 34.28 -2.03 -7.07
N ASP A 368 34.82 -1.03 -6.36
CA ASP A 368 35.23 -1.15 -4.95
C ASP A 368 34.02 -0.98 -4.00
N THR A 369 33.07 -0.15 -4.41
CA THR A 369 31.79 0.13 -3.76
C THR A 369 30.69 0.20 -4.82
N VAL A 370 29.43 0.24 -4.40
CA VAL A 370 28.30 0.30 -5.34
C VAL A 370 28.03 1.74 -5.77
N THR A 371 28.00 1.98 -7.07
CA THR A 371 27.43 3.20 -7.68
C THR A 371 26.12 2.81 -8.35
N MET A 372 25.09 3.65 -8.23
CA MET A 372 23.81 3.42 -8.90
C MET A 372 23.32 4.64 -9.65
N GLN A 373 22.77 4.42 -10.83
CA GLN A 373 22.02 5.40 -11.60
C GLN A 373 20.54 5.07 -11.42
N VAL A 374 19.78 5.98 -10.82
CA VAL A 374 18.35 5.82 -10.53
C VAL A 374 17.57 6.68 -11.49
N THR A 375 16.71 6.06 -12.28
CA THR A 375 15.74 6.72 -13.15
C THR A 375 14.34 6.47 -12.59
N ALA A 376 13.53 7.51 -12.45
CA ALA A 376 12.14 7.39 -12.01
C ALA A 376 11.18 7.96 -13.07
N ARG A 377 10.01 7.34 -13.21
CA ARG A 377 8.92 7.77 -14.09
C ARG A 377 7.58 7.68 -13.40
N SER A 378 6.74 8.69 -13.64
CA SER A 378 5.34 8.72 -13.27
C SER A 378 4.59 9.64 -14.22
N SER A 379 3.25 9.58 -14.15
CA SER A 379 2.37 10.55 -14.84
C SER A 379 2.23 11.87 -14.07
N GLU A 380 2.87 11.99 -12.90
CA GLU A 380 3.00 13.23 -12.15
C GLU A 380 4.47 13.48 -11.78
N GLU A 381 4.86 14.74 -11.67
CA GLU A 381 6.22 15.15 -11.35
C GLU A 381 6.60 14.85 -9.89
N LEU A 382 5.71 15.15 -8.95
CA LEU A 382 5.94 15.02 -7.52
C LEU A 382 6.49 13.65 -7.06
N PRO A 383 5.90 12.50 -7.44
CA PRO A 383 6.43 11.21 -7.02
C PRO A 383 7.83 10.92 -7.57
N VAL A 384 8.19 11.47 -8.73
CA VAL A 384 9.55 11.34 -9.29
C VAL A 384 10.54 12.11 -8.42
N ASP A 385 10.20 13.35 -8.06
CA ASP A 385 11.04 14.19 -7.20
C ASP A 385 11.23 13.60 -5.81
N ILE A 386 10.15 13.06 -5.21
CA ILE A 386 10.22 12.38 -3.92
C ILE A 386 11.19 11.19 -3.98
N ILE A 387 11.15 10.37 -5.03
CA ILE A 387 12.06 9.23 -5.15
C ILE A 387 13.51 9.69 -5.19
N LEU A 388 13.84 10.68 -6.02
CA LEU A 388 15.23 11.13 -6.15
C LEU A 388 15.73 11.84 -4.89
N ALA A 389 14.90 12.71 -4.30
CA ALA A 389 15.21 13.40 -3.06
C ALA A 389 15.35 12.47 -1.85
N SER A 390 14.60 11.35 -1.81
CA SER A 390 14.69 10.38 -0.71
C SER A 390 15.90 9.46 -0.83
N VAL A 391 16.40 9.23 -2.04
CA VAL A 391 17.53 8.33 -2.30
C VAL A 391 18.88 9.03 -2.17
N GLY A 392 18.93 10.33 -2.47
CA GLY A 392 20.09 11.20 -2.24
C GLY A 392 20.30 11.49 -0.77
#